data_AF-A0A6P4Y0C3-F1
#
_entry.id   AF-A0A6P4Y0C3-F1
#
_cell.length_a   1.000
_cell.length_b   1.000
_cell.length_c   1.000
_cell.angle_alpha   90.00
_cell.angle_beta   90.00
_cell.angle_gamma   90.00
#
_symmetry.space_group_name_H-M   'P 1'
#
loop_
_entity.id
_entity.type
_entity.pdbx_description
1 polymer ?
#
loop_
_entity_poly.entity_id
_entity_poly.type
_entity_poly.pdbx_seq_one_letter_code
_entity_poly.pdbx_strand_id
1 'polypeptide(L)'
;MCLSCGDGVRLIPLLWMLTMPMYGSFLGPEPVLRLSLMLMLHAAVGAALPIGLSFIAPYVQVGALVLVLSLPVNLMPYALVWLYDKLLLVSEPALLLVEAAEVVRMTLRCSELALQHIEERPVFIKTLILAVSAVSYVISAVLAAVLYSRDSSTLNWLLLVMLVAAVGLAVLTYIVDEGVISNAAVVTMAGFVMLWLMDQELALAANPRTAPDEWAGASWGDYSYLQVLLSLAGSTMAKAFSGQKETDWSSLQEEDAEGSPSSISAWTSPLAVKLSIILVYTQLVVHSIQMGSTGSHTAVTDPGSHTAVMDPGSHSAVWQGLGLMRVLQIGALVGIYLQRLYSSEDGPDF
;
A
#
# COMPACT_ATOMS: atom_id res chain seq x y z
N MET A 1 -22.72 16.68 -8.47
CA MET A 1 -21.83 17.81 -8.14
C MET A 1 -20.83 17.98 -9.27
N CYS A 2 -20.81 19.11 -9.96
CA CYS A 2 -19.81 19.36 -11.01
C CYS A 2 -18.48 19.73 -10.34
N LEU A 3 -17.46 18.88 -10.48
CA LEU A 3 -16.08 19.24 -10.15
C LEU A 3 -15.78 20.58 -10.83
N SER A 4 -15.49 21.61 -10.04
CA SER A 4 -15.05 22.89 -10.61
C SER A 4 -13.81 22.62 -11.47
N CYS A 5 -13.67 23.32 -12.59
CA CYS A 5 -12.54 23.14 -13.51
C CYS A 5 -11.18 23.23 -12.80
N GLY A 6 -11.11 23.98 -11.68
CA GLY A 6 -9.92 24.06 -10.82
C GLY A 6 -9.64 22.82 -9.95
N ASP A 7 -10.66 22.04 -9.58
CA ASP A 7 -10.50 20.84 -8.76
C ASP A 7 -10.03 19.66 -9.60
N GLY A 8 -10.50 19.54 -10.85
CA GLY A 8 -10.00 18.53 -11.79
C GLY A 8 -8.50 18.66 -12.06
N VAL A 9 -7.99 19.88 -12.17
CA VAL A 9 -6.56 20.15 -12.36
C VAL A 9 -5.71 19.70 -11.17
N ARG A 10 -6.25 19.78 -9.95
CA ARG A 10 -5.56 19.33 -8.73
C ARG A 10 -5.44 17.80 -8.63
N LEU A 11 -6.27 17.06 -9.36
CA LEU A 11 -6.25 15.60 -9.42
C LEU A 11 -5.20 15.07 -10.41
N ILE A 12 -4.73 15.88 -11.36
CA ILE A 12 -3.78 15.45 -12.40
C ILE A 12 -2.49 14.83 -11.81
N PRO A 13 -1.82 15.42 -10.79
CA PRO A 13 -0.65 14.79 -10.18
C PRO A 13 -0.96 13.46 -9.48
N LEU A 14 -2.17 13.32 -8.92
CA LEU A 14 -2.61 12.07 -8.27
C LEU A 14 -2.89 10.98 -9.30
N LEU A 15 -3.46 11.35 -10.45
CA LEU A 15 -3.65 10.44 -11.59
C LEU A 15 -2.29 9.90 -12.08
N TRP A 16 -1.24 10.72 -12.04
CA TRP A 16 0.11 10.29 -12.40
C TRP A 16 0.73 9.30 -11.41
N MET A 17 0.37 9.34 -10.14
CA MET A 17 0.80 8.29 -9.22
C MET A 17 0.26 6.94 -9.67
N LEU A 18 -0.98 6.84 -10.16
CA LEU A 18 -1.55 5.60 -10.70
C LEU A 18 -0.69 4.93 -11.80
N THR A 19 0.20 5.68 -12.44
CA THR A 19 1.10 5.16 -13.47
C THR A 19 2.38 4.53 -12.92
N MET A 20 2.80 4.81 -11.68
CA MET A 20 4.04 4.26 -11.12
C MET A 20 4.07 2.72 -11.03
N PRO A 21 2.99 2.01 -10.65
CA PRO A 21 2.97 0.55 -10.68
C PRO A 21 3.21 0.00 -12.08
N MET A 22 2.67 0.68 -13.09
CA MET A 22 2.89 0.32 -14.48
C MET A 22 4.37 0.48 -14.84
N TYR A 23 4.98 1.65 -14.58
CA TYR A 23 6.42 1.86 -14.81
C TYR A 23 7.28 0.83 -14.11
N GLY A 24 6.94 0.58 -12.86
CA GLY A 24 7.60 -0.37 -12.01
C GLY A 24 7.62 -1.78 -12.56
N SER A 25 6.44 -2.27 -12.93
CA SER A 25 6.24 -3.64 -13.38
C SER A 25 7.10 -4.02 -14.59
N PHE A 26 7.56 -3.03 -15.36
CA PHE A 26 8.34 -3.25 -16.57
C PHE A 26 9.80 -2.78 -16.48
N LEU A 27 10.08 -1.68 -15.77
CA LEU A 27 11.39 -1.04 -15.77
C LEU A 27 12.18 -1.25 -14.47
N GLY A 28 11.59 -1.97 -13.51
CA GLY A 28 12.21 -2.17 -12.23
C GLY A 28 11.98 -1.00 -11.25
N PRO A 29 12.54 -1.09 -10.05
CA PRO A 29 12.26 -0.15 -8.96
C PRO A 29 12.95 1.20 -9.15
N GLU A 30 14.07 1.25 -9.88
CA GLU A 30 14.89 2.44 -10.00
C GLU A 30 14.16 3.61 -10.72
N PRO A 31 13.47 3.43 -11.85
CA PRO A 31 12.69 4.49 -12.47
C PRO A 31 11.52 4.97 -11.60
N VAL A 32 10.95 4.09 -10.78
CA VAL A 32 9.90 4.49 -9.83
C VAL A 32 10.45 5.39 -8.74
N LEU A 33 11.62 5.04 -8.17
CA LEU A 33 12.30 5.89 -7.19
C LEU A 33 12.60 7.26 -7.77
N ARG A 34 13.13 7.32 -8.99
CA ARG A 34 13.44 8.56 -9.71
C ARG A 34 12.18 9.39 -9.99
N LEU A 35 11.10 8.75 -10.43
CA LEU A 35 9.80 9.40 -10.67
C LEU A 35 9.21 9.96 -9.36
N SER A 36 9.31 9.21 -8.27
CA SER A 36 8.85 9.66 -6.96
C SER A 36 9.59 10.89 -6.46
N LEU A 37 10.93 10.87 -6.55
CA LEU A 37 11.75 12.02 -6.20
C LEU A 37 11.40 13.25 -7.03
N MET A 38 11.13 13.07 -8.31
CA MET A 38 10.64 14.12 -9.20
C MET A 38 9.25 14.64 -8.79
N LEU A 39 8.32 13.77 -8.38
CA LEU A 39 7.02 14.19 -7.85
C LEU A 39 7.13 14.88 -6.48
N MET A 40 8.05 14.46 -5.62
CA MET A 40 8.36 15.13 -4.35
C MET A 40 8.93 16.53 -4.60
N LEU A 41 9.86 16.67 -5.54
CA LEU A 41 10.39 17.97 -5.96
C LEU A 41 9.27 18.86 -6.52
N HIS A 42 8.40 18.30 -7.36
CA HIS A 42 7.22 18.99 -7.87
C HIS A 42 6.30 19.49 -6.73
N ALA A 43 6.02 18.64 -5.74
CA ALA A 43 5.22 19.01 -4.57
C ALA A 43 5.88 20.11 -3.73
N ALA A 44 7.20 20.05 -3.54
CA ALA A 44 7.97 21.07 -2.82
C ALA A 44 7.94 22.43 -3.52
N VAL A 45 8.16 22.45 -4.84
CA VAL A 45 8.01 23.66 -5.68
C VAL A 45 6.58 24.20 -5.58
N GLY A 46 5.59 23.30 -5.60
CA GLY A 46 4.18 23.65 -5.46
C GLY A 46 3.84 24.34 -4.13
N ALA A 47 4.51 23.99 -3.04
CA ALA A 47 4.30 24.59 -1.73
C ALA A 47 5.12 25.87 -1.48
N ALA A 48 6.23 26.06 -2.20
CA ALA A 48 7.00 27.30 -2.17
C ALA A 48 6.32 28.47 -2.89
N LEU A 49 5.24 28.22 -3.63
CA LEU A 49 4.47 29.26 -4.31
C LEU A 49 3.76 30.18 -3.30
N PRO A 50 3.89 31.51 -3.43
CA PRO A 50 3.29 32.46 -2.51
C PRO A 50 1.75 32.45 -2.62
N ILE A 51 1.09 32.63 -1.46
CA ILE A 51 -0.38 32.59 -1.32
C ILE A 51 -1.09 33.58 -2.27
N GLY A 52 -0.44 34.69 -2.61
CA GLY A 52 -0.97 35.70 -3.55
C GLY A 52 -1.14 35.23 -5.00
N LEU A 53 -0.55 34.09 -5.39
CA LEU A 53 -0.68 33.51 -6.73
C LEU A 53 -1.71 32.37 -6.80
N SER A 54 -2.62 32.26 -5.83
CA SER A 54 -3.58 31.15 -5.70
C SER A 54 -4.41 30.88 -6.96
N PHE A 55 -4.72 31.90 -7.76
CA PHE A 55 -5.46 31.76 -9.02
C PHE A 55 -4.63 31.13 -10.15
N ILE A 56 -3.33 31.41 -10.21
CA ILE A 56 -2.41 30.92 -11.26
C ILE A 56 -1.70 29.63 -10.82
N ALA A 57 -1.62 29.38 -9.51
CA ALA A 57 -1.01 28.21 -8.90
C ALA A 57 -1.38 26.87 -9.55
N PRO A 58 -2.65 26.52 -9.85
CA PRO A 58 -2.96 25.23 -10.46
C PRO A 58 -2.37 25.08 -11.86
N TYR A 59 -2.35 26.14 -12.67
CA TYR A 59 -1.76 26.12 -14.01
C TYR A 59 -0.23 26.03 -13.97
N VAL A 60 0.41 26.75 -13.04
CA VAL A 60 1.86 26.66 -12.81
C VAL A 60 2.25 25.28 -12.30
N GLN A 61 1.43 24.66 -11.45
CA GLN A 61 1.65 23.28 -11.01
C GLN A 61 1.54 22.30 -12.19
N VAL A 62 0.52 22.39 -13.05
CA VAL A 62 0.46 21.54 -14.25
C VAL A 62 1.66 21.76 -15.17
N GLY A 63 2.03 23.02 -15.42
CA GLY A 63 3.20 23.34 -16.24
C GLY A 63 4.50 22.77 -15.65
N ALA A 64 4.67 22.86 -14.33
CA ALA A 64 5.81 22.28 -13.62
C ALA A 64 5.78 20.75 -13.68
N LEU A 65 4.61 20.11 -13.58
CA LEU A 65 4.47 18.66 -13.72
C LEU A 65 4.86 18.20 -15.13
N VAL A 66 4.36 18.86 -16.18
CA VAL A 66 4.70 18.57 -17.58
C VAL A 66 6.20 18.77 -17.84
N LEU A 67 6.77 19.85 -17.30
CA LEU A 67 8.21 20.09 -17.36
C LEU A 67 8.97 18.94 -16.68
N VAL A 68 8.59 18.55 -15.46
CA VAL A 68 9.23 17.47 -14.71
C VAL A 68 9.13 16.13 -15.46
N LEU A 69 7.98 15.82 -16.07
CA LEU A 69 7.77 14.58 -16.81
C LEU A 69 8.47 14.57 -18.19
N SER A 70 8.82 15.74 -18.73
CA SER A 70 9.61 15.85 -19.97
C SER A 70 11.12 15.76 -19.74
N LEU A 71 11.58 15.85 -18.48
CA LEU A 71 12.99 15.69 -18.15
C LEU A 71 13.43 14.23 -18.31
N PRO A 72 14.67 13.98 -18.75
CA PRO A 72 15.20 12.64 -18.88
C PRO A 72 15.29 11.97 -17.50
N VAL A 73 15.03 10.66 -17.48
CA VAL A 73 15.06 9.83 -16.27
C VAL A 73 16.42 9.90 -15.57
N ASN A 74 17.50 10.22 -16.31
CA ASN A 74 18.86 10.30 -15.79
C ASN A 74 19.25 11.62 -15.11
N LEU A 75 18.32 12.58 -14.99
CA LEU A 75 18.60 13.86 -14.33
C LEU A 75 18.89 13.68 -12.83
N MET A 76 18.27 12.70 -12.18
CA MET A 76 18.46 12.48 -10.75
C MET A 76 19.79 11.78 -10.48
N PRO A 77 20.68 12.37 -9.66
CA PRO A 77 21.98 11.78 -9.38
C PRO A 77 21.82 10.47 -8.61
N TYR A 78 22.61 9.46 -8.97
CA TYR A 78 22.57 8.13 -8.36
C TYR A 78 22.67 8.16 -6.83
N ALA A 79 23.51 9.03 -6.26
CA ALA A 79 23.66 9.17 -4.81
C ALA A 79 22.35 9.53 -4.10
N LEU A 80 21.50 10.35 -4.73
CA LEU A 80 20.22 10.77 -4.18
C LEU A 80 19.19 9.64 -4.28
N VAL A 81 19.17 8.90 -5.40
CA VAL A 81 18.34 7.70 -5.56
C VAL A 81 18.72 6.63 -4.54
N TRP A 82 20.02 6.40 -4.33
CA TRP A 82 20.52 5.45 -3.33
C TRP A 82 20.13 5.85 -1.91
N LEU A 83 20.29 7.13 -1.54
CA LEU A 83 19.88 7.62 -0.22
C LEU A 83 18.37 7.46 -0.02
N TYR A 84 17.59 7.76 -1.05
CA TYR A 84 16.14 7.64 -1.02
C TYR A 84 15.69 6.17 -0.88
N ASP A 85 16.30 5.25 -1.61
CA ASP A 85 16.08 3.80 -1.45
C ASP A 85 16.31 3.35 0.01
N LYS A 86 17.40 3.80 0.64
CA LYS A 86 17.67 3.48 2.05
C LYS A 86 16.68 4.12 3.00
N LEU A 87 16.24 5.35 2.72
CA LEU A 87 15.19 6.01 3.49
C LEU A 87 13.86 5.25 3.40
N LEU A 88 13.51 4.77 2.21
CA LEU A 88 12.30 3.97 2.00
C LEU A 88 12.35 2.65 2.79
N LEU A 89 13.49 1.96 2.74
CA LEU A 89 13.71 0.72 3.49
C LEU A 89 13.58 0.93 5.01
N VAL A 90 14.10 2.04 5.53
CA VAL A 90 14.00 2.36 6.97
C VAL A 90 12.58 2.78 7.38
N SER A 91 11.82 3.41 6.49
CA SER A 91 10.47 3.88 6.79
C SER A 91 9.38 2.83 6.60
N GLU A 92 9.67 1.73 5.90
CA GLU A 92 8.78 0.58 5.74
C GLU A 92 8.27 0.01 7.08
N PRO A 93 9.13 -0.39 8.06
CA PRO A 93 8.65 -0.91 9.33
C PRO A 93 7.81 0.12 10.10
N ALA A 94 8.18 1.39 10.02
CA ALA A 94 7.44 2.46 10.69
C ALA A 94 6.02 2.60 10.12
N LEU A 95 5.85 2.46 8.80
CA LEU A 95 4.55 2.56 8.16
C LEU A 95 3.68 1.33 8.41
N LEU A 96 4.26 0.14 8.42
CA LEU A 96 3.54 -1.08 8.81
C LEU A 96 3.01 -0.97 10.25
N LEU A 97 3.81 -0.41 11.16
CA LEU A 97 3.37 -0.11 12.54
C LEU A 97 2.23 0.91 12.58
N VAL A 98 2.33 1.98 11.78
CA VAL A 98 1.27 3.00 11.67
C VAL A 98 -0.02 2.39 11.12
N GLU A 99 0.07 1.56 10.07
CA GLU A 99 -1.09 0.86 9.49
C GLU A 99 -1.77 -0.03 10.52
N ALA A 100 -1.00 -0.85 11.26
CA ALA A 100 -1.53 -1.67 12.34
C ALA A 100 -2.20 -0.82 13.44
N ALA A 101 -1.56 0.28 13.85
CA ALA A 101 -2.12 1.19 14.85
C ALA A 101 -3.42 1.84 14.37
N GLU A 102 -3.50 2.27 13.12
CA GLU A 102 -4.70 2.88 12.54
C GLU A 102 -5.84 1.87 12.41
N VAL A 103 -5.58 0.62 12.03
CA VAL A 103 -6.61 -0.45 12.00
C VAL A 103 -7.22 -0.65 13.38
N VAL A 104 -6.39 -0.72 14.43
CA VAL A 104 -6.88 -0.87 15.82
C VAL A 104 -7.68 0.36 16.25
N ARG A 105 -7.16 1.58 16.01
CA ARG A 105 -7.84 2.84 16.36
C ARG A 105 -9.19 2.95 15.66
N MET A 106 -9.25 2.64 14.37
CA MET A 106 -10.48 2.70 13.60
C MET A 106 -11.50 1.70 14.13
N THR A 107 -11.07 0.47 14.43
CA THR A 107 -11.94 -0.58 15.00
C THR A 107 -12.53 -0.13 16.34
N LEU A 108 -11.71 0.39 17.25
CA LEU A 108 -12.16 0.88 18.55
C LEU A 108 -13.12 2.06 18.40
N ARG A 109 -12.81 3.04 17.55
CA ARG A 109 -13.68 4.19 17.30
C ARG A 109 -15.03 3.79 16.72
N CYS A 110 -15.05 2.86 15.76
CA CYS A 110 -16.30 2.31 15.22
C CYS A 110 -17.12 1.61 16.29
N SER A 111 -16.46 0.87 17.19
CA SER A 111 -17.10 0.20 18.31
C SER A 111 -17.70 1.19 19.32
N GLU A 112 -16.96 2.25 19.69
CA GLU A 112 -17.44 3.30 20.58
C GLU A 112 -18.66 4.02 19.99
N LEU A 113 -18.62 4.35 18.69
CA LEU A 113 -19.76 4.94 17.99
C LEU A 113 -20.96 4.00 17.98
N ALA A 114 -20.74 2.70 17.77
CA ALA A 114 -21.82 1.71 17.86
C ALA A 114 -22.41 1.67 19.28
N LEU A 115 -21.57 1.62 20.32
CA LEU A 115 -22.00 1.59 21.72
C LEU A 115 -22.83 2.82 22.11
N GLN A 116 -22.45 4.02 21.65
CA GLN A 116 -23.21 5.26 21.91
C GLN A 116 -24.65 5.18 21.38
N HIS A 117 -24.87 4.46 20.27
CA HIS A 117 -26.21 4.30 19.68
C HIS A 117 -27.02 3.13 20.28
N ILE A 118 -26.45 2.36 21.22
CA ILE A 118 -27.16 1.24 21.87
C ILE A 118 -28.35 1.74 22.68
N GLU A 119 -28.24 2.91 23.33
CA GLU A 119 -29.33 3.45 24.14
C GLU A 119 -30.56 3.79 23.30
N GLU A 120 -30.37 4.24 22.06
CA GLU A 120 -31.46 4.59 21.15
C GLU A 120 -32.12 3.35 20.52
N ARG A 121 -31.32 2.36 20.11
CA ARG A 121 -31.81 1.16 19.38
C ARG A 121 -31.07 -0.11 19.81
N PRO A 122 -31.36 -0.64 21.02
CA PRO A 122 -30.54 -1.69 21.63
C PRO A 122 -30.57 -3.01 20.87
N VAL A 123 -31.71 -3.38 20.28
CA VAL A 123 -31.84 -4.64 19.53
C VAL A 123 -31.03 -4.58 18.23
N PHE A 124 -31.21 -3.51 17.46
CA PHE A 124 -30.55 -3.35 16.15
C PHE A 124 -29.02 -3.31 16.28
N ILE A 125 -28.50 -2.49 17.20
CA ILE A 125 -27.05 -2.35 17.36
C ILE A 125 -26.41 -3.64 17.89
N LYS A 126 -27.03 -4.32 18.86
CA LYS A 126 -26.52 -5.63 19.33
C LYS A 126 -26.52 -6.67 18.21
N THR A 127 -27.57 -6.71 17.38
CA THR A 127 -27.59 -7.61 16.22
C THR A 127 -26.52 -7.27 15.19
N LEU A 128 -26.24 -5.98 14.96
CA LEU A 128 -25.21 -5.52 14.04
C LEU A 128 -23.81 -5.92 14.53
N ILE A 129 -23.50 -5.66 15.80
CA ILE A 129 -22.23 -6.05 16.44
C ILE A 129 -22.01 -7.56 16.33
N LEU A 130 -23.05 -8.36 16.65
CA LEU A 130 -22.98 -9.81 16.54
C LEU A 130 -22.76 -10.25 15.08
N ALA A 131 -23.48 -9.66 14.12
CA ALA A 131 -23.34 -9.97 12.70
C ALA A 131 -21.94 -9.65 12.17
N VAL A 132 -21.41 -8.47 12.48
CA VAL A 132 -20.05 -8.07 12.09
C VAL A 132 -19.01 -9.01 12.68
N SER A 133 -19.16 -9.41 13.95
CA SER A 133 -18.25 -10.37 14.59
C SER A 133 -18.30 -11.75 13.91
N ALA A 134 -19.50 -12.25 13.59
CA ALA A 134 -19.68 -13.54 12.92
C ALA A 134 -19.07 -13.55 11.52
N VAL A 135 -19.34 -12.50 10.72
CA VAL A 135 -18.76 -12.35 9.38
C VAL A 135 -17.24 -12.27 9.45
N SER A 136 -16.69 -11.50 10.39
CA SER A 136 -15.24 -11.36 10.54
C SER A 136 -14.55 -12.69 10.87
N TYR A 137 -15.13 -13.50 11.76
CA TYR A 137 -14.60 -14.83 12.06
C TYR A 137 -14.77 -15.82 10.90
N VAL A 138 -15.87 -15.77 10.16
CA VAL A 138 -16.06 -16.60 8.97
C VAL A 138 -15.00 -16.28 7.92
N ILE A 139 -14.76 -15.00 7.63
CA ILE A 139 -13.70 -14.56 6.70
C ILE A 139 -12.33 -15.05 7.19
N SER A 140 -12.05 -14.86 8.49
CA SER A 140 -10.81 -15.34 9.11
C SER A 140 -10.60 -16.85 8.92
N ALA A 141 -11.64 -17.65 9.14
CA ALA A 141 -11.59 -19.10 8.99
C ALA A 141 -11.40 -19.53 7.52
N VAL A 142 -12.07 -18.86 6.58
CA VAL A 142 -11.89 -19.10 5.14
C VAL A 142 -10.45 -18.78 4.72
N LEU A 143 -9.93 -17.62 5.13
CA LEU A 143 -8.55 -17.23 4.83
C LEU A 143 -7.54 -18.21 5.45
N ALA A 144 -7.77 -18.64 6.69
CA ALA A 144 -6.93 -19.64 7.35
C ALA A 144 -6.91 -20.98 6.58
N ALA A 145 -8.06 -21.44 6.09
CA ALA A 145 -8.17 -22.66 5.30
C ALA A 145 -7.46 -22.53 3.93
N VAL A 146 -7.63 -21.39 3.25
CA VAL A 146 -6.93 -21.08 1.99
C VAL A 146 -5.42 -21.06 2.21
N LEU A 147 -4.95 -20.39 3.27
CA LEU A 147 -3.54 -20.32 3.63
C LEU A 147 -2.95 -21.69 3.96
N TYR A 148 -3.65 -22.50 4.76
CA TYR A 148 -3.21 -23.85 5.10
C TYR A 148 -3.04 -24.77 3.88
N SER A 149 -3.83 -24.56 2.82
CA SER A 149 -3.75 -25.37 1.60
C SER A 149 -2.51 -25.11 0.73
N ARG A 150 -1.66 -24.12 1.05
CA ARG A 150 -0.49 -23.71 0.24
C ARG A 150 0.78 -24.55 0.46
N ASP A 151 0.74 -25.60 1.28
CA ASP A 151 1.84 -26.56 1.53
C ASP A 151 3.22 -25.94 1.87
N SER A 152 3.24 -24.73 2.45
CA SER A 152 4.46 -24.05 2.87
C SER A 152 4.67 -24.19 4.38
N SER A 153 5.80 -24.80 4.78
CA SER A 153 6.17 -24.98 6.20
C SER A 153 6.19 -23.66 6.97
N THR A 154 6.81 -22.61 6.39
CA THR A 154 6.92 -21.31 7.05
C THR A 154 5.56 -20.67 7.24
N LEU A 155 4.71 -20.73 6.22
CA LEU A 155 3.36 -20.19 6.26
C LEU A 155 2.50 -20.91 7.31
N ASN A 156 2.64 -22.23 7.43
CA ASN A 156 1.95 -23.03 8.45
C ASN A 156 2.38 -22.64 9.88
N TRP A 157 3.66 -22.34 10.11
CA TRP A 157 4.14 -21.83 11.40
C TRP A 157 3.55 -20.45 11.71
N LEU A 158 3.53 -19.54 10.73
CA LEU A 158 2.95 -18.20 10.89
C LEU A 158 1.44 -18.27 11.15
N LEU A 159 0.74 -19.17 10.46
CA LEU A 159 -0.67 -19.44 10.65
C LEU A 159 -0.95 -19.95 12.07
N LEU A 160 -0.11 -20.85 12.60
CA LEU A 160 -0.22 -21.36 13.96
C LEU A 160 -0.04 -20.22 14.99
N VAL A 161 0.99 -19.39 14.82
CA VAL A 161 1.23 -18.23 15.70
C VAL A 161 0.02 -17.29 15.68
N MET A 162 -0.55 -17.05 14.50
CA MET A 162 -1.74 -16.21 14.36
C MET A 162 -2.99 -16.80 14.98
N LEU A 163 -3.18 -18.12 14.87
CA LEU A 163 -4.29 -18.81 15.50
C LEU A 163 -4.17 -18.72 17.04
N VAL A 164 -2.97 -18.93 17.58
CA VAL A 164 -2.70 -18.79 19.02
C VAL A 164 -2.96 -17.36 19.49
N ALA A 165 -2.49 -16.36 18.74
CA ALA A 165 -2.76 -14.95 19.05
C ALA A 165 -4.26 -14.63 19.00
N ALA A 166 -4.98 -15.13 17.98
CA ALA A 166 -6.43 -14.92 17.85
C ALA A 166 -7.22 -15.55 19.00
N VAL A 167 -6.90 -16.77 19.39
CA VAL A 167 -7.51 -17.43 20.56
C VAL A 167 -7.16 -16.69 21.84
N GLY A 168 -5.90 -16.27 22.01
CA GLY A 168 -5.47 -15.47 23.17
C GLY A 168 -6.22 -14.16 23.29
N LEU A 169 -6.40 -13.43 22.18
CA LEU A 169 -7.21 -12.22 22.11
C LEU A 169 -8.67 -12.49 22.48
N ALA A 170 -9.28 -13.54 21.92
CA ALA A 170 -10.66 -13.89 22.24
C ALA A 170 -10.87 -14.24 23.72
N VAL A 171 -9.95 -15.03 24.31
CA VAL A 171 -9.98 -15.39 25.74
C VAL A 171 -9.79 -14.16 26.61
N LEU A 172 -8.86 -13.27 26.27
CA LEU A 172 -8.63 -12.06 27.06
C LEU A 172 -9.82 -11.09 26.99
N THR A 173 -10.39 -10.89 25.80
CA THR A 173 -11.62 -10.13 25.63
C THR A 173 -12.78 -10.71 26.43
N TYR A 174 -12.86 -12.04 26.57
CA TYR A 174 -13.85 -12.70 27.40
C TYR A 174 -13.61 -12.49 28.91
N ILE A 175 -12.36 -12.43 29.36
CA ILE A 175 -12.03 -12.25 30.79
C ILE A 175 -12.26 -10.81 31.24
N VAL A 176 -11.92 -9.83 30.40
CA VAL A 176 -11.95 -8.42 30.77
C VAL A 176 -13.39 -7.87 30.79
N ASP A 177 -14.38 -8.54 30.20
CA ASP A 177 -15.80 -8.11 30.09
C ASP A 177 -16.04 -6.70 29.49
N GLU A 178 -14.99 -5.93 29.18
CA GLU A 178 -15.07 -4.58 28.59
C GLU A 178 -14.94 -4.58 27.05
N GLY A 179 -14.45 -5.68 26.48
CA GLY A 179 -14.22 -5.74 25.05
C GLY A 179 -15.48 -6.14 24.28
N VAL A 180 -15.99 -5.25 23.42
CA VAL A 180 -17.00 -5.64 22.43
C VAL A 180 -16.40 -6.79 21.60
N ILE A 181 -17.03 -7.97 21.67
CA ILE A 181 -16.58 -9.21 21.02
C ILE A 181 -16.26 -9.00 19.53
N SER A 182 -16.90 -8.01 18.88
CA SER A 182 -16.62 -7.61 17.51
C SER A 182 -15.21 -7.07 17.29
N ASN A 183 -14.59 -6.41 18.28
CA ASN A 183 -13.27 -5.79 18.11
C ASN A 183 -12.17 -6.84 17.96
N ALA A 184 -12.20 -7.86 18.82
CA ALA A 184 -11.32 -9.01 18.68
C ALA A 184 -11.54 -9.72 17.33
N ALA A 185 -12.80 -9.88 16.91
CA ALA A 185 -13.13 -10.50 15.62
C ALA A 185 -12.59 -9.71 14.41
N VAL A 186 -12.70 -8.38 14.42
CA VAL A 186 -12.20 -7.51 13.33
C VAL A 186 -10.68 -7.47 13.33
N VAL A 187 -10.02 -7.36 14.49
CA VAL A 187 -8.56 -7.38 14.60
C VAL A 187 -7.97 -8.72 14.15
N THR A 188 -8.61 -9.83 14.53
CA THR A 188 -8.20 -11.17 14.06
C THR A 188 -8.37 -11.32 12.55
N MET A 189 -9.51 -10.87 11.99
CA MET A 189 -9.72 -10.83 10.55
C MET A 189 -8.66 -9.99 9.83
N ALA A 190 -8.35 -8.79 10.32
CA ALA A 190 -7.30 -7.94 9.75
C ALA A 190 -5.94 -8.65 9.77
N GLY A 191 -5.61 -9.36 10.84
CA GLY A 191 -4.39 -10.16 10.93
C GLY A 191 -4.32 -11.29 9.88
N PHE A 192 -5.42 -12.02 9.66
CA PHE A 192 -5.49 -13.05 8.61
C PHE A 192 -5.42 -12.45 7.20
N VAL A 193 -6.04 -11.29 6.97
CA VAL A 193 -5.93 -10.55 5.70
C VAL A 193 -4.47 -10.13 5.45
N MET A 194 -3.76 -9.62 6.47
CA MET A 194 -2.34 -9.27 6.35
C MET A 194 -1.47 -10.50 6.01
N LEU A 195 -1.71 -11.65 6.64
CA LEU A 195 -1.02 -12.90 6.26
C LEU A 195 -1.32 -13.33 4.82
N TRP A 196 -2.58 -13.21 4.38
CA TRP A 196 -2.96 -13.52 3.02
C TRP A 196 -2.31 -12.58 2.00
N LEU A 197 -2.27 -11.29 2.29
CA LEU A 197 -1.57 -10.30 1.46
C LEU A 197 -0.07 -10.62 1.37
N MET A 198 0.56 -11.03 2.48
CA MET A 198 1.96 -11.47 2.47
C MET A 198 2.18 -12.68 1.54
N ASP A 199 1.28 -13.68 1.53
CA ASP A 199 1.36 -14.81 0.60
C ASP A 199 1.24 -14.36 -0.86
N GLN A 200 0.32 -13.43 -1.16
CA GLN A 200 0.19 -12.86 -2.51
C GLN A 200 1.44 -12.08 -2.92
N GLU A 201 2.01 -11.29 -2.01
CA GLU A 201 3.26 -10.55 -2.21
C GLU A 201 4.42 -11.50 -2.55
N LEU A 202 4.58 -12.59 -1.79
CA LEU A 202 5.60 -13.61 -2.04
C LEU A 202 5.38 -14.35 -3.36
N ALA A 203 4.12 -14.66 -3.72
CA ALA A 203 3.79 -15.30 -4.99
C ALA A 203 4.11 -14.42 -6.20
N LEU A 204 3.84 -13.12 -6.08
CA LEU A 204 4.23 -12.11 -7.08
C LEU A 204 5.75 -11.95 -7.14
N ALA A 205 6.43 -12.05 -6.00
CA ALA A 205 7.88 -11.96 -5.95
C ALA A 205 8.57 -13.11 -6.70
N ALA A 206 8.04 -14.32 -6.54
CA ALA A 206 8.58 -15.51 -7.17
C ALA A 206 8.41 -15.52 -8.70
N ASN A 207 7.44 -14.77 -9.24
CA ASN A 207 7.08 -14.81 -10.66
C ASN A 207 6.95 -13.39 -11.25
N PRO A 208 8.08 -12.68 -11.52
CA PRO A 208 8.04 -11.42 -12.25
C PRO A 208 7.33 -11.55 -13.59
N ARG A 209 6.60 -10.50 -13.99
CA ARG A 209 6.22 -10.33 -15.40
C ARG A 209 7.45 -9.90 -16.20
N THR A 210 7.69 -10.57 -17.32
CA THR A 210 8.77 -10.21 -18.25
C THR A 210 8.42 -8.94 -19.01
N ALA A 211 9.41 -8.05 -19.19
CA ALA A 211 9.25 -6.85 -20.00
C ALA A 211 9.04 -7.19 -21.50
N PRO A 212 8.32 -6.36 -22.27
CA PRO A 212 8.19 -6.54 -23.72
C PRO A 212 9.54 -6.49 -24.45
N ASP A 213 9.73 -7.29 -25.50
CA ASP A 213 11.02 -7.38 -26.21
C ASP A 213 11.44 -6.06 -26.90
N GLU A 214 10.47 -5.21 -27.29
CA GLU A 214 10.69 -3.90 -27.90
C GLU A 214 11.52 -2.95 -27.00
N TRP A 215 11.53 -3.24 -25.71
CA TRP A 215 12.13 -2.44 -24.66
C TRP A 215 13.57 -2.88 -24.35
N ALA A 216 13.99 -4.05 -24.82
CA ALA A 216 15.31 -4.61 -24.52
C ALA A 216 16.48 -3.95 -25.30
N GLY A 217 16.20 -3.16 -26.33
CA GLY A 217 17.21 -2.68 -27.29
C GLY A 217 17.70 -1.23 -27.17
N ALA A 218 17.10 -0.40 -26.32
CA ALA A 218 17.37 1.04 -26.28
C ALA A 218 17.97 1.52 -24.95
N SER A 219 18.87 2.51 -24.98
CA SER A 219 19.44 3.14 -23.78
C SER A 219 18.38 3.92 -23.02
N TRP A 220 17.82 3.28 -21.98
CA TRP A 220 16.73 3.81 -21.14
C TRP A 220 16.97 5.21 -20.57
N GLY A 221 18.22 5.63 -20.41
CA GLY A 221 18.58 6.93 -19.83
C GLY A 221 18.09 8.12 -20.65
N ASP A 222 17.77 7.93 -21.93
CA ASP A 222 17.47 9.01 -22.88
C ASP A 222 15.97 9.25 -23.08
N TYR A 223 15.12 8.32 -22.65
CA TYR A 223 13.67 8.48 -22.77
C TYR A 223 13.10 9.35 -21.65
N SER A 224 12.10 10.16 -21.98
CA SER A 224 11.26 10.82 -20.98
C SER A 224 10.15 9.90 -20.50
N TYR A 225 9.64 10.10 -19.29
CA TYR A 225 8.50 9.33 -18.77
C TYR A 225 7.30 9.43 -19.73
N LEU A 226 7.01 10.61 -20.28
CA LEU A 226 5.92 10.78 -21.26
C LEU A 226 6.08 9.88 -22.50
N GLN A 227 7.29 9.72 -23.02
CA GLN A 227 7.54 8.85 -24.18
C GLN A 227 7.29 7.38 -23.84
N VAL A 228 7.73 6.93 -22.67
CA VAL A 228 7.48 5.56 -22.21
C VAL A 228 5.97 5.33 -22.03
N LEU A 229 5.24 6.25 -21.41
CA LEU A 229 3.78 6.13 -21.26
C LEU A 229 3.05 6.07 -22.60
N LEU A 230 3.43 6.93 -23.54
CA LEU A 230 2.86 6.99 -24.87
C LEU A 230 3.16 5.71 -25.66
N SER A 231 4.35 5.13 -25.50
CA SER A 231 4.69 3.84 -26.11
C SER A 231 3.83 2.71 -25.55
N LEU A 232 3.57 2.72 -24.23
CA LEU A 232 2.74 1.72 -23.57
C LEU A 232 1.28 1.85 -24.01
N ALA A 233 0.73 3.07 -24.00
CA ALA A 233 -0.61 3.36 -24.48
C ALA A 233 -0.77 3.00 -25.98
N GLY A 234 0.26 3.26 -26.78
CA GLY A 234 0.30 2.86 -28.19
C GLY A 234 0.27 1.34 -28.37
N SER A 235 1.04 0.59 -27.57
CA SER A 235 1.10 -0.88 -27.65
C SER A 235 -0.20 -1.56 -27.19
N THR A 236 -0.87 -1.03 -26.16
CA THR A 236 -2.16 -1.56 -25.67
C THR A 236 -3.28 -1.25 -26.64
N MET A 237 -3.31 -0.04 -27.21
CA MET A 237 -4.27 0.32 -28.25
C MET A 237 -4.02 -0.50 -29.53
N ALA A 238 -2.77 -0.67 -29.97
CA ALA A 238 -2.45 -1.50 -31.13
C ALA A 238 -2.92 -2.94 -30.95
N LYS A 239 -2.72 -3.54 -29.78
CA LYS A 239 -3.24 -4.88 -29.43
C LYS A 239 -4.77 -4.94 -29.35
N ALA A 240 -5.42 -3.89 -28.82
CA ALA A 240 -6.87 -3.77 -28.79
C ALA A 240 -7.48 -3.64 -30.20
N PHE A 241 -6.79 -2.96 -31.12
CA PHE A 241 -7.21 -2.80 -32.51
C PHE A 241 -6.84 -4.00 -33.40
N SER A 242 -5.84 -4.82 -33.04
CA SER A 242 -5.40 -5.98 -33.83
C SER A 242 -6.22 -7.26 -33.63
N GLY A 243 -7.32 -7.21 -32.86
CA GLY A 243 -8.34 -8.27 -32.87
C GLY A 243 -8.01 -9.51 -32.04
N GLN A 244 -8.14 -9.40 -30.73
CA GLN A 244 -8.41 -10.56 -29.86
C GLN A 244 -9.79 -10.38 -29.23
N LYS A 245 -10.77 -11.14 -29.74
CA LYS A 245 -12.11 -11.25 -29.17
C LYS A 245 -12.01 -12.16 -27.95
N GLU A 246 -11.64 -11.59 -26.80
CA GLU A 246 -11.69 -12.29 -25.52
C GLU A 246 -13.01 -11.97 -24.82
N THR A 247 -13.69 -13.05 -24.46
CA THR A 247 -15.05 -13.13 -23.95
C THR A 247 -15.19 -12.64 -22.52
N ASP A 248 -16.28 -11.90 -22.30
CA ASP A 248 -17.15 -11.91 -21.11
C ASP A 248 -16.51 -11.70 -19.73
N TRP A 249 -16.57 -10.44 -19.28
CA TRP A 249 -16.75 -10.10 -17.87
C TRP A 249 -17.92 -9.14 -17.76
N SER A 250 -19.13 -9.69 -17.70
CA SER A 250 -20.31 -8.95 -17.31
C SER A 250 -20.56 -9.10 -15.80
N SER A 251 -20.95 -7.97 -15.20
CA SER A 251 -21.38 -7.73 -13.81
C SER A 251 -20.29 -7.52 -12.75
N LEU A 252 -19.98 -6.25 -12.47
CA LEU A 252 -20.08 -5.73 -11.11
C LEU A 252 -20.69 -4.33 -11.16
N GLN A 253 -21.65 -4.16 -10.25
CA GLN A 253 -22.71 -3.18 -10.21
C GLN A 253 -22.25 -1.95 -9.44
N GLU A 254 -22.61 -0.76 -9.94
CA GLU A 254 -22.46 0.52 -9.26
C GLU A 254 -23.41 0.59 -8.05
N GLU A 255 -22.88 0.92 -6.87
CA GLU A 255 -23.63 1.52 -5.76
C GLU A 255 -22.79 2.68 -5.19
N ASP A 256 -23.20 3.91 -5.48
CA ASP A 256 -22.71 5.11 -4.81
C ASP A 256 -23.54 5.35 -3.53
N ALA A 257 -22.88 5.26 -2.38
CA ALA A 257 -23.41 5.74 -1.10
C ALA A 257 -22.71 7.05 -0.71
N GLU A 258 -23.49 8.13 -0.59
CA GLU A 258 -23.07 9.41 -0.04
C GLU A 258 -22.73 9.25 1.46
N GLY A 259 -21.48 9.57 1.82
CA GLY A 259 -21.04 9.63 3.22
C GLY A 259 -19.94 10.69 3.40
N SER A 260 -20.26 11.74 4.15
CA SER A 260 -19.34 12.84 4.48
C SER A 260 -18.11 12.37 5.27
N PRO A 261 -16.88 12.80 4.93
CA PRO A 261 -15.74 12.65 5.83
C PRO A 261 -15.57 13.89 6.71
N SER A 262 -15.77 13.75 8.02
CA SER A 262 -15.37 14.74 9.02
C SER A 262 -14.03 14.39 9.67
N SER A 263 -13.14 15.38 9.64
CA SER A 263 -12.00 15.64 10.54
C SER A 263 -10.95 14.54 10.74
N ILE A 264 -9.97 14.51 9.82
CA ILE A 264 -8.58 14.09 10.10
C ILE A 264 -7.86 15.33 10.66
N SER A 265 -7.96 15.57 11.97
CA SER A 265 -7.30 16.68 12.67
C SER A 265 -5.98 16.22 13.31
N ALA A 266 -4.96 16.00 12.48
CA ALA A 266 -3.56 15.93 12.94
C ALA A 266 -2.51 16.18 11.83
N TRP A 267 -2.93 16.46 10.60
CA TRP A 267 -2.05 16.68 9.44
C TRP A 267 -2.20 18.12 8.94
N THR A 268 -1.67 19.08 9.68
CA THR A 268 -1.93 20.52 9.46
C THR A 268 -1.19 21.13 8.27
N SER A 269 -0.40 20.35 7.50
CA SER A 269 0.15 20.84 6.22
C SER A 269 -0.28 19.96 5.03
N PRO A 270 -0.94 20.53 4.01
CA PRO A 270 -1.31 19.80 2.79
C PRO A 270 -0.10 19.29 2.00
N LEU A 271 1.10 19.81 2.29
CA LEU A 271 2.36 19.28 1.76
C LEU A 271 2.75 17.97 2.46
N ALA A 272 2.66 17.88 3.80
CA ALA A 272 2.99 16.64 4.51
C ALA A 272 2.09 15.48 4.07
N VAL A 273 0.79 15.75 3.85
CA VAL A 273 -0.15 14.74 3.31
C VAL A 273 0.23 14.32 1.89
N LYS A 274 0.57 15.27 1.02
CA LYS A 274 0.99 14.94 -0.36
C LYS A 274 2.28 14.13 -0.36
N LEU A 275 3.26 14.52 0.45
CA LEU A 275 4.53 13.80 0.55
C LEU A 275 4.35 12.42 1.19
N SER A 276 3.49 12.27 2.20
CA SER A 276 3.23 10.95 2.79
C SER A 276 2.53 10.03 1.81
N ILE A 277 1.54 10.51 1.05
CA ILE A 277 0.88 9.69 0.03
C ILE A 277 1.89 9.31 -1.06
N ILE A 278 2.70 10.26 -1.56
CA ILE A 278 3.74 9.95 -2.54
C ILE A 278 4.73 8.92 -1.98
N LEU A 279 5.19 9.08 -0.76
CA LEU A 279 6.18 8.21 -0.13
C LEU A 279 5.61 6.80 0.12
N VAL A 280 4.43 6.69 0.73
CA VAL A 280 3.73 5.42 0.98
C VAL A 280 3.43 4.71 -0.33
N TYR A 281 2.95 5.45 -1.33
CA TYR A 281 2.64 4.88 -2.63
C TYR A 281 3.90 4.42 -3.38
N THR A 282 4.96 5.22 -3.32
CA THR A 282 6.25 4.85 -3.90
C THR A 282 6.83 3.62 -3.23
N GLN A 283 6.73 3.50 -1.92
CA GLN A 283 7.15 2.28 -1.22
C GLN A 283 6.33 1.09 -1.63
N LEU A 284 5.01 1.21 -1.66
CA LEU A 284 4.13 0.13 -2.09
C LEU A 284 4.51 -0.35 -3.49
N VAL A 285 4.77 0.58 -4.40
CA VAL A 285 5.17 0.29 -5.77
C VAL A 285 6.58 -0.30 -5.84
N VAL A 286 7.59 0.34 -5.25
CA VAL A 286 8.99 -0.13 -5.22
C VAL A 286 9.09 -1.52 -4.60
N HIS A 287 8.40 -1.74 -3.49
CA HIS A 287 8.31 -3.03 -2.79
C HIS A 287 7.68 -4.10 -3.70
N SER A 288 6.56 -3.79 -4.36
CA SER A 288 5.90 -4.70 -5.32
C SER A 288 6.83 -5.09 -6.48
N ILE A 289 7.67 -4.17 -6.94
CA ILE A 289 8.59 -4.41 -8.06
C ILE A 289 9.87 -5.11 -7.63
N GLN A 290 10.47 -4.72 -6.49
CA GLN A 290 11.65 -5.37 -5.94
C GLN A 290 11.35 -6.84 -5.68
N MET A 291 10.14 -7.12 -5.20
CA MET A 291 9.64 -8.49 -5.11
C MET A 291 9.64 -9.16 -6.49
N GLY A 292 8.95 -8.61 -7.49
CA GLY A 292 8.93 -9.22 -8.83
C GLY A 292 10.33 -9.40 -9.44
N SER A 293 11.18 -8.39 -9.41
CA SER A 293 12.47 -8.33 -10.12
C SER A 293 13.50 -9.38 -9.70
N THR A 294 13.36 -9.99 -8.50
CA THR A 294 14.30 -11.02 -8.01
C THR A 294 14.41 -12.27 -8.90
N GLY A 295 13.52 -12.44 -9.90
CA GLY A 295 13.58 -13.53 -10.87
C GLY A 295 14.15 -13.22 -12.27
N SER A 296 14.41 -11.96 -12.67
CA SER A 296 14.60 -11.67 -14.12
C SER A 296 15.55 -10.55 -14.55
N HIS A 297 16.38 -9.97 -13.69
CA HIS A 297 17.43 -9.05 -14.15
C HIS A 297 18.82 -9.53 -13.74
N THR A 298 19.43 -10.36 -14.58
CA THR A 298 20.86 -10.26 -14.83
C THR A 298 21.15 -8.80 -15.15
N ALA A 299 21.75 -8.09 -14.20
CA ALA A 299 22.40 -6.83 -14.47
C ALA A 299 23.25 -7.02 -15.73
N VAL A 300 22.98 -6.23 -16.77
CA VAL A 300 23.98 -5.95 -17.81
C VAL A 300 25.09 -5.20 -17.09
N THR A 301 25.98 -5.97 -16.49
CA THR A 301 27.23 -5.48 -15.94
C THR A 301 28.11 -5.07 -17.10
N ASP A 302 28.38 -3.78 -17.16
CA ASP A 302 29.53 -3.18 -17.80
C ASP A 302 30.78 -4.06 -17.54
N PRO A 303 31.60 -4.41 -18.55
CA PRO A 303 32.75 -5.29 -18.38
C PRO A 303 33.89 -4.53 -17.69
N GLY A 304 33.82 -4.38 -16.37
CA GLY A 304 34.87 -3.65 -15.66
C GLY A 304 34.84 -3.58 -14.13
N SER A 305 33.86 -4.15 -13.42
CA SER A 305 33.85 -4.09 -11.95
C SER A 305 33.55 -5.43 -11.28
N HIS A 306 34.27 -5.69 -10.20
CA HIS A 306 34.36 -6.97 -9.50
C HIS A 306 33.00 -7.52 -9.07
N THR A 307 32.72 -8.72 -9.53
CA THR A 307 31.51 -9.51 -9.31
C THR A 307 31.31 -9.85 -7.83
N ALA A 308 30.26 -9.28 -7.22
CA ALA A 308 29.55 -9.96 -6.14
C ALA A 308 28.58 -10.95 -6.79
N VAL A 309 28.97 -12.22 -6.82
CA VAL A 309 28.12 -13.33 -7.20
C VAL A 309 26.95 -13.37 -6.22
N MET A 310 25.72 -13.10 -6.69
CA MET A 310 24.53 -13.39 -5.90
C MET A 310 24.25 -14.90 -5.98
N ASP A 311 24.39 -15.55 -4.83
CA ASP A 311 24.08 -16.96 -4.62
C ASP A 311 22.56 -17.23 -4.82
N PRO A 312 22.16 -18.41 -5.34
CA PRO A 312 20.75 -18.83 -5.47
C PRO A 312 20.04 -19.11 -4.12
N GLY A 313 20.62 -18.69 -2.99
CA GLY A 313 19.98 -18.70 -1.66
C GLY A 313 18.93 -17.58 -1.44
N SER A 314 18.70 -16.73 -2.44
CA SER A 314 17.87 -15.51 -2.38
C SER A 314 16.42 -15.74 -1.93
N HIS A 315 15.82 -16.89 -2.22
CA HIS A 315 14.45 -17.19 -1.79
C HIS A 315 14.31 -17.21 -0.25
N SER A 316 15.34 -17.68 0.47
CA SER A 316 15.34 -17.68 1.94
C SER A 316 15.48 -16.27 2.52
N ALA A 317 16.28 -15.42 1.88
CA ALA A 317 16.52 -14.04 2.30
C ALA A 317 15.30 -13.13 2.08
N VAL A 318 14.58 -13.29 0.96
CA VAL A 318 13.33 -12.55 0.69
C VAL A 318 12.24 -12.94 1.70
N TRP A 319 12.09 -14.24 1.99
CA TRP A 319 11.19 -14.71 3.05
C TRP A 319 11.56 -14.17 4.43
N GLN A 320 12.86 -14.08 4.75
CA GLN A 320 13.33 -13.57 6.03
C GLN A 320 13.09 -12.07 6.20
N GLY A 321 13.23 -11.26 5.15
CA GLY A 321 12.98 -9.82 5.23
C GLY A 321 11.48 -9.51 5.31
N LEU A 322 10.73 -9.93 4.29
CA LEU A 322 9.32 -9.58 4.12
C LEU A 322 8.43 -10.24 5.16
N GLY A 323 8.67 -11.53 5.41
CA GLY A 323 7.94 -12.28 6.41
C GLY A 323 8.15 -11.72 7.81
N LEU A 324 9.37 -11.29 8.15
CA LEU A 324 9.67 -10.71 9.46
C LEU A 324 8.97 -9.35 9.64
N MET A 325 8.92 -8.51 8.61
CA MET A 325 8.22 -7.22 8.68
C MET A 325 6.71 -7.40 8.89
N ARG A 326 6.08 -8.34 8.17
CA ARG A 326 4.65 -8.65 8.33
C ARG A 326 4.34 -9.30 9.68
N VAL A 327 5.24 -10.15 10.19
CA VAL A 327 5.13 -10.70 11.55
C VAL A 327 5.25 -9.60 12.60
N LEU A 328 6.15 -8.64 12.41
CA LEU A 328 6.31 -7.49 13.30
C LEU A 328 5.06 -6.60 13.26
N GLN A 329 4.50 -6.36 12.07
CA GLN A 329 3.24 -5.63 11.90
C GLN A 329 2.09 -6.30 12.65
N ILE A 330 1.92 -7.61 12.48
CA ILE A 330 0.95 -8.43 13.19
C ILE A 330 1.18 -8.37 14.71
N GLY A 331 2.43 -8.52 15.14
CA GLY A 331 2.80 -8.46 16.56
C GLY A 331 2.47 -7.10 17.17
N ALA A 332 2.68 -6.02 16.42
CA ALA A 332 2.28 -4.68 16.82
C ALA A 332 0.77 -4.48 16.83
N LEU A 333 0.04 -5.03 15.85
CA LEU A 333 -1.43 -5.01 15.81
C LEU A 333 -2.00 -5.63 17.09
N VAL A 334 -1.55 -6.84 17.43
CA VAL A 334 -1.95 -7.57 18.64
C VAL A 334 -1.49 -6.84 19.89
N GLY A 335 -0.22 -6.40 19.94
CA GLY A 335 0.37 -5.74 21.10
C GLY A 335 -0.28 -4.40 21.45
N ILE A 336 -0.57 -3.56 20.44
CA ILE A 336 -1.25 -2.27 20.64
C ILE A 336 -2.67 -2.50 21.16
N TYR A 337 -3.37 -3.51 20.62
CA TYR A 337 -4.70 -3.87 21.11
C TYR A 337 -4.67 -4.38 22.55
N LEU A 338 -3.72 -5.26 22.90
CA LEU A 338 -3.52 -5.77 24.26
C LEU A 338 -3.18 -4.64 25.24
N GLN A 339 -2.25 -3.76 24.88
CA GLN A 339 -1.86 -2.62 25.70
C GLN A 339 -3.06 -1.72 25.99
N ARG A 340 -3.91 -1.49 25.00
CA ARG A 340 -5.13 -0.68 25.15
C ARG A 340 -6.15 -1.35 26.05
N LEU A 341 -6.35 -2.65 25.92
CA LEU A 341 -7.25 -3.42 26.77
C LEU A 341 -6.80 -3.43 28.24
N TYR A 342 -5.49 -3.46 28.50
CA TYR A 342 -4.97 -3.40 29.87
C TYR A 342 -4.98 -1.98 30.44
N SER A 343 -4.81 -0.96 29.59
CA SER A 343 -4.82 0.45 30.02
C SER A 343 -6.23 0.97 30.34
N SER A 344 -7.30 0.25 29.98
CA SER A 344 -8.67 0.63 30.35
C SER A 344 -9.04 0.27 31.79
N GLU A 345 -8.36 -0.71 32.40
CA GLU A 345 -8.63 -1.14 33.79
C GLU A 345 -8.19 -0.11 34.86
N ASP A 346 -7.26 0.82 34.54
CA ASP A 346 -6.71 1.79 35.49
C ASP A 346 -7.50 3.12 35.59
N GLY A 347 -8.80 3.17 35.26
CA GLY A 347 -9.57 4.43 35.24
C GLY A 347 -9.67 5.19 36.58
N PRO A 348 -10.22 6.42 36.64
CA PRO A 348 -10.57 7.38 35.57
C PRO A 348 -10.04 8.81 35.83
N ASP A 349 -9.82 9.63 34.78
CA ASP A 349 -9.93 11.10 34.82
C ASP A 349 -9.75 11.66 33.38
N PHE A 350 -10.84 11.64 32.60
CA PHE A 350 -11.09 12.61 31.53
C PHE A 350 -12.59 12.91 31.45
#